data_AF-A0A7S1QF00-F1
#
_entry.id   AF-A0A7S1QF00-F1
#
_cell.length_a   1.000
_cell.length_b   1.000
_cell.length_c   1.000
_cell.angle_alpha   90.00
_cell.angle_beta   90.00
_cell.angle_gamma   90.00
#
_symmetry.space_group_name_H-M   'P 1'
#
loop_
_entity.id
_entity.type
_entity.pdbx_description
1 polymer ?
#
loop_
_entity_poly.entity_id
_entity_poly.type
_entity_poly.pdbx_seq_one_letter_code
_entity_poly.pdbx_strand_id
1 'polypeptide(L)'
;DKPRRTSLEPPNPLQRSTLSVPDKLSGIGSDKKEQNPLSPGASFGELAGSFDRLDNQRVVTRIGDWVPSRRSGEGGYNKLKGGPDDSVDGSTASVGTCRALGQWVTSRVPMLEWLPQYDVKAYLFTDVVAGITLALIAVVQTIAHASIANTEVIQGPYCAFVPPLVYAMLGTSRHASISSGAIVAILLADQLAYFRDIEDRTQLASLLAFISGAFLMLMGLCKAAFAVRFLSESLISGFVSGGSILIMQGQLKNVCGMRLPHVVGFFNTAVEMARNIHTVNLPGVVLGTISVIALNLFVRLKRMAVDRIKGAGPLPKPMGWVAVKMLCEMKELAVVFVGICVARASVGDDGQAMMPTVGTIPSGLPTFRLPWDSPAVERLMYRSDHRQHEFVFGGALLALTSFLSTYATAKKQAMNHNYRIDASQEIFALGMAGIAGSCFQSFTPSGSLSRTSLSAEMGVKTQLNGIMTTCVIGTVLM
;
A
#
# COMPACT_ATOMS: atom_id res chain seq x y z
N ASP A 1 -1.95 62.84 -49.47
CA ASP A 1 -2.80 61.79 -50.05
C ASP A 1 -3.37 60.83 -49.02
N LYS A 2 -4.71 60.81 -48.90
CA LYS A 2 -5.56 59.73 -48.36
C LYS A 2 -6.06 58.88 -49.56
N PRO A 3 -6.81 57.78 -49.40
CA PRO A 3 -6.67 56.60 -48.52
C PRO A 3 -7.05 55.29 -49.27
N ARG A 4 -7.08 54.12 -48.60
CA ARG A 4 -8.31 53.27 -48.51
C ARG A 4 -8.15 52.04 -47.61
N ARG A 5 -9.12 51.94 -46.70
CA ARG A 5 -9.52 50.78 -45.88
C ARG A 5 -10.21 49.73 -46.77
N THR A 6 -10.23 48.47 -46.32
CA THR A 6 -11.48 47.68 -46.20
C THR A 6 -11.27 46.44 -45.31
N SER A 7 -12.01 46.45 -44.21
CA SER A 7 -12.48 45.33 -43.38
C SER A 7 -13.41 44.40 -44.15
N LEU A 8 -13.51 43.12 -43.75
CA LEU A 8 -14.74 42.30 -43.80
C LEU A 8 -14.59 41.01 -42.96
N GLU A 9 -15.63 40.77 -42.16
CA GLU A 9 -15.92 39.68 -41.22
C GLU A 9 -16.34 38.34 -41.89
N PRO A 10 -16.51 37.23 -41.15
CA PRO A 10 -16.64 35.86 -41.67
C PRO A 10 -18.10 35.43 -41.91
N PRO A 11 -18.38 34.32 -42.62
CA PRO A 11 -19.69 33.69 -42.60
C PRO A 11 -19.75 32.47 -41.67
N ASN A 12 -20.88 32.38 -40.98
CA ASN A 12 -21.32 31.33 -40.05
C ASN A 12 -22.18 30.26 -40.80
N PRO A 13 -22.82 29.25 -40.16
CA PRO A 13 -22.87 27.86 -40.62
C PRO A 13 -24.27 27.48 -41.20
N LEU A 14 -24.44 26.20 -41.56
CA LEU A 14 -25.65 25.38 -41.87
C LEU A 14 -25.23 24.44 -43.04
N GLN A 15 -25.56 23.14 -43.16
CA GLN A 15 -26.73 22.40 -42.71
C GLN A 15 -26.50 20.87 -42.86
N ARG A 16 -27.36 20.11 -42.17
CA ARG A 16 -27.51 18.65 -42.06
C ARG A 16 -27.53 17.87 -43.38
N SER A 17 -27.08 16.61 -43.32
CA SER A 17 -27.82 15.48 -43.92
C SER A 17 -27.63 14.18 -43.13
N THR A 18 -28.75 13.73 -42.58
CA THR A 18 -29.05 12.39 -42.07
C THR A 18 -29.06 11.37 -43.20
N LEU A 19 -28.54 10.16 -42.98
CA LEU A 19 -28.93 9.01 -43.79
C LEU A 19 -29.08 7.75 -42.94
N SER A 20 -30.27 7.19 -43.09
CA SER A 20 -30.95 6.16 -42.34
C SER A 20 -30.59 4.75 -42.80
N VAL A 21 -30.73 3.82 -41.86
CA VAL A 21 -30.77 2.35 -41.99
C VAL A 21 -31.79 1.89 -43.05
N PRO A 22 -31.56 0.72 -43.66
CA PRO A 22 -32.67 -0.23 -43.73
C PRO A 22 -32.30 -1.66 -43.26
N ASP A 23 -33.27 -2.24 -42.56
CA ASP A 23 -33.35 -3.61 -42.08
C ASP A 23 -33.68 -4.63 -43.19
N LYS A 24 -33.43 -5.90 -42.83
CA LYS A 24 -33.93 -7.19 -43.36
C LYS A 24 -33.02 -7.92 -44.36
N LEU A 25 -32.46 -9.05 -43.89
CA LEU A 25 -32.91 -10.37 -44.36
C LEU A 25 -32.46 -11.49 -43.42
N SER A 26 -33.43 -12.35 -43.16
CA SER A 26 -33.46 -13.54 -42.33
C SER A 26 -32.64 -14.71 -42.88
N GLY A 27 -32.01 -15.46 -41.96
CA GLY A 27 -32.01 -16.92 -41.88
C GLY A 27 -31.30 -17.72 -42.99
N ILE A 28 -30.31 -18.53 -42.60
CA ILE A 28 -30.09 -19.93 -43.00
C ILE A 28 -29.02 -20.48 -42.05
N GLY A 29 -29.33 -21.56 -41.33
CA GLY A 29 -28.34 -22.34 -40.60
C GLY A 29 -27.67 -23.37 -41.50
N SER A 30 -26.49 -23.85 -41.07
CA SER A 30 -26.06 -25.27 -41.04
C SER A 30 -24.53 -25.38 -41.06
N ASP A 31 -24.02 -26.14 -40.09
CA ASP A 31 -22.76 -26.88 -40.00
C ASP A 31 -21.63 -26.62 -41.00
N LYS A 32 -20.44 -26.32 -40.45
CA LYS A 32 -19.22 -27.11 -40.76
C LYS A 32 -18.11 -26.87 -39.75
N LYS A 33 -17.53 -27.99 -39.29
CA LYS A 33 -16.24 -28.10 -38.60
C LYS A 33 -15.15 -27.35 -39.37
N GLU A 34 -14.39 -26.52 -38.69
CA GLU A 34 -13.03 -26.18 -39.11
C GLU A 34 -12.11 -26.11 -37.89
N GLN A 35 -11.15 -27.03 -37.88
CA GLN A 35 -9.96 -27.00 -37.05
C GLN A 35 -9.10 -25.83 -37.48
N ASN A 36 -8.54 -25.07 -36.53
CA ASN A 36 -7.31 -24.31 -36.77
C ASN A 36 -6.57 -23.99 -35.46
N PRO A 37 -5.28 -23.65 -35.51
CA PRO A 37 -4.26 -24.21 -34.64
C PRO A 37 -3.78 -23.20 -33.61
N LEU A 38 -2.87 -23.68 -32.76
CA LEU A 38 -2.09 -22.92 -31.78
C LEU A 38 -1.67 -21.52 -32.26
N SER A 39 -2.05 -20.51 -31.47
CA SER A 39 -1.39 -19.20 -31.46
C SER A 39 -1.04 -18.81 -30.01
N PRO A 40 0.18 -18.30 -29.76
CA PRO A 40 0.62 -17.88 -28.42
C PRO A 40 0.22 -16.43 -28.18
N GLY A 41 -0.68 -16.19 -27.23
CA GLY A 41 -1.14 -14.83 -26.97
C GLY A 41 -2.25 -14.72 -25.93
N ALA A 42 -2.15 -15.44 -24.80
CA ALA A 42 -3.10 -15.31 -23.71
C ALA A 42 -2.42 -14.67 -22.48
N SER A 43 -2.55 -13.35 -22.35
CA SER A 43 -2.39 -12.68 -21.05
C SER A 43 -3.32 -11.46 -20.83
N PHE A 44 -4.13 -11.09 -21.84
CA PHE A 44 -5.10 -10.00 -21.72
C PHE A 44 -6.57 -10.48 -21.78
N GLY A 45 -6.86 -11.57 -22.50
CA GLY A 45 -8.22 -12.09 -22.67
C GLY A 45 -8.81 -12.81 -21.46
N GLU A 46 -7.99 -13.46 -20.62
CA GLU A 46 -8.49 -14.13 -19.40
C GLU A 46 -8.96 -13.15 -18.32
N LEU A 47 -8.42 -11.93 -18.32
CA LEU A 47 -8.89 -10.84 -17.45
C LEU A 47 -10.26 -10.32 -17.93
N ALA A 48 -10.42 -10.06 -19.24
CA ALA A 48 -11.70 -9.60 -19.78
C ALA A 48 -12.82 -10.66 -19.68
N GLY A 49 -12.51 -11.94 -19.96
CA GLY A 49 -13.48 -13.03 -19.87
C GLY A 49 -13.94 -13.38 -18.45
N SER A 50 -13.15 -12.97 -17.43
CA SER A 50 -13.55 -13.07 -16.03
C SER A 50 -14.53 -11.96 -15.63
N PHE A 51 -14.52 -10.82 -16.33
CA PHE A 51 -15.46 -9.72 -16.11
C PHE A 51 -16.82 -9.95 -16.81
N ASP A 52 -16.84 -10.51 -18.02
CA ASP A 52 -18.10 -10.81 -18.72
C ASP A 52 -18.94 -11.90 -18.04
N ARG A 53 -18.31 -12.85 -17.33
CA ARG A 53 -19.05 -13.88 -16.58
C ARG A 53 -19.69 -13.38 -15.28
N LEU A 54 -19.34 -12.19 -14.82
CA LEU A 54 -19.89 -11.60 -13.60
C LEU A 54 -21.14 -10.74 -13.86
N ASP A 55 -21.38 -10.31 -15.10
CA ASP A 55 -22.50 -9.43 -15.44
C ASP A 55 -23.87 -10.16 -15.55
N ASN A 56 -23.85 -11.50 -15.50
CA ASN A 56 -25.04 -12.34 -15.62
C ASN A 56 -25.66 -12.81 -14.28
N GLN A 57 -25.16 -12.33 -13.14
CA GLN A 57 -25.83 -12.53 -11.84
C GLN A 57 -26.46 -11.22 -11.34
N ARG A 58 -27.51 -10.76 -12.04
CA ARG A 58 -28.41 -9.72 -11.52
C ARG A 58 -29.28 -10.28 -10.40
N VAL A 59 -28.85 -10.09 -9.14
CA VAL A 59 -29.76 -10.19 -8.00
C VAL A 59 -30.54 -8.87 -7.91
N VAL A 60 -31.74 -8.88 -8.50
CA VAL A 60 -32.75 -7.83 -8.29
C VAL A 60 -33.07 -7.77 -6.79
N THR A 61 -32.68 -6.69 -6.11
CA THR A 61 -33.12 -6.41 -4.74
C THR A 61 -33.98 -5.16 -4.74
N ARG A 62 -35.28 -5.36 -4.53
CA ARG A 62 -36.27 -4.30 -4.34
C ARG A 62 -36.00 -3.60 -3.00
N ILE A 63 -36.07 -2.27 -3.03
CA ILE A 63 -36.11 -1.39 -1.87
C ILE A 63 -37.47 -1.63 -1.18
N GLY A 64 -37.48 -2.29 -0.02
CA GLY A 64 -38.73 -2.58 0.71
C GLY A 64 -38.59 -3.34 2.03
N ASP A 65 -37.63 -4.26 2.16
CA ASP A 65 -37.57 -5.16 3.33
C ASP A 65 -36.38 -4.84 4.25
N TRP A 66 -36.51 -3.78 5.06
CA TRP A 66 -35.60 -3.52 6.19
C TRP A 66 -36.37 -2.98 7.40
N VAL A 67 -37.15 -3.86 8.04
CA VAL A 67 -37.56 -3.73 9.45
C VAL A 67 -37.47 -5.12 10.09
N PRO A 68 -36.54 -5.38 11.03
CA PRO A 68 -36.51 -6.65 11.74
C PRO A 68 -37.62 -6.68 12.80
N SER A 69 -38.63 -7.53 12.59
CA SER A 69 -39.62 -7.89 13.60
C SER A 69 -38.98 -8.82 14.65
N ARG A 70 -38.79 -8.32 15.87
CA ARG A 70 -38.51 -9.17 17.04
C ARG A 70 -39.83 -9.76 17.56
N ARG A 71 -39.99 -11.07 17.43
CA ARG A 71 -40.92 -11.88 18.24
C ARG A 71 -40.13 -12.69 19.27
N SER A 72 -40.37 -12.37 20.54
CA SER A 72 -40.36 -13.24 21.73
C SER A 72 -40.93 -12.34 22.82
N GLY A 73 -42.03 -12.64 23.49
CA GLY A 73 -42.31 -13.82 24.29
C GLY A 73 -42.77 -13.25 25.64
N GLU A 74 -43.87 -13.76 26.16
CA GLU A 74 -44.73 -13.19 27.21
C GLU A 74 -44.01 -12.81 28.52
N GLY A 75 -44.49 -11.76 29.19
CA GLY A 75 -44.07 -11.38 30.54
C GLY A 75 -44.87 -10.20 31.06
N GLY A 76 -45.68 -10.44 32.09
CA GLY A 76 -46.79 -9.59 32.52
C GLY A 76 -46.45 -8.16 32.97
N TYR A 77 -47.36 -7.26 32.60
CA TYR A 77 -47.48 -5.93 33.20
C TYR A 77 -47.83 -6.07 34.68
N ASN A 78 -46.90 -5.73 35.57
CA ASN A 78 -47.20 -5.46 36.97
C ASN A 78 -47.08 -3.95 37.24
N LYS A 79 -48.18 -3.38 37.70
CA LYS A 79 -48.29 -2.03 38.27
C LYS A 79 -47.27 -1.83 39.37
N LEU A 80 -46.54 -0.73 39.35
CA LEU A 80 -46.05 -0.09 40.57
C LEU A 80 -46.43 1.40 40.55
N LYS A 81 -47.20 1.77 41.57
CA LYS A 81 -47.59 3.12 41.95
C LYS A 81 -46.40 3.83 42.61
N GLY A 82 -46.28 5.13 42.32
CA GLY A 82 -46.18 6.19 43.33
C GLY A 82 -44.81 6.50 43.96
N GLY A 83 -44.39 7.76 43.83
CA GLY A 83 -43.48 8.44 44.76
C GLY A 83 -42.35 9.22 44.08
N PRO A 84 -42.31 10.56 44.19
CA PRO A 84 -41.19 11.38 43.72
C PRO A 84 -40.14 11.50 44.83
N ASP A 85 -38.90 11.16 44.54
CA ASP A 85 -37.75 11.63 45.32
C ASP A 85 -36.56 11.79 44.38
N ASP A 86 -36.37 13.04 43.95
CA ASP A 86 -35.14 13.53 43.38
C ASP A 86 -34.07 13.59 44.48
N SER A 87 -33.36 12.49 44.70
CA SER A 87 -32.05 12.51 45.36
C SER A 87 -30.96 12.30 44.30
N VAL A 88 -30.35 13.41 43.90
CA VAL A 88 -29.19 13.47 43.00
C VAL A 88 -27.99 12.78 43.67
N ASP A 89 -27.80 11.49 43.37
CA ASP A 89 -26.59 10.76 43.71
C ASP A 89 -25.47 11.07 42.69
N GLY A 90 -24.55 11.96 43.08
CA GLY A 90 -23.34 12.33 42.33
C GLY A 90 -22.32 11.20 42.13
N SER A 91 -22.62 9.96 42.53
CA SER A 91 -21.78 8.78 42.35
C SER A 91 -22.09 7.98 41.07
N THR A 92 -23.22 8.24 40.42
CA THR A 92 -23.63 7.54 39.18
C THR A 92 -23.02 8.15 37.91
N ALA A 93 -22.61 9.42 37.95
CA ALA A 93 -21.97 10.10 36.82
C ALA A 93 -20.58 9.54 36.50
N SER A 94 -19.77 9.20 37.51
CA SER A 94 -18.40 8.67 37.32
C SER A 94 -18.40 7.26 36.72
N VAL A 95 -19.36 6.41 37.10
CA VAL A 95 -19.51 5.06 36.54
C VAL A 95 -19.99 5.10 35.07
N GLY A 96 -20.85 6.06 34.73
CA GLY A 96 -21.30 6.31 33.36
C GLY A 96 -20.16 6.77 32.43
N THR A 97 -19.32 7.70 32.89
CA THR A 97 -18.17 8.19 32.13
C THR A 97 -17.10 7.11 31.94
N CYS A 98 -16.80 6.32 32.97
CA CYS A 98 -15.84 5.21 32.85
C CYS A 98 -16.32 4.10 31.90
N ARG A 99 -17.63 3.80 31.88
CA ARG A 99 -18.20 2.81 30.95
C ARG A 99 -18.25 3.33 29.51
N ALA A 100 -18.53 4.62 29.31
CA ALA A 100 -18.48 5.26 28.00
C ALA A 100 -17.05 5.35 27.45
N LEU A 101 -16.07 5.67 28.30
CA LEU A 101 -14.65 5.66 27.95
C LEU A 101 -14.20 4.24 27.59
N GLY A 102 -14.60 3.23 28.37
CA GLY A 102 -14.31 1.83 28.10
C GLY A 102 -14.86 1.36 26.75
N GLN A 103 -16.11 1.69 26.45
CA GLN A 103 -16.75 1.36 25.16
C GLN A 103 -16.09 2.08 23.97
N TRP A 104 -15.66 3.33 24.16
CA TRP A 104 -14.94 4.09 23.15
C TRP A 104 -13.57 3.46 22.87
N VAL A 105 -12.81 3.09 23.90
CA VAL A 105 -11.51 2.42 23.77
C VAL A 105 -11.65 1.07 23.07
N THR A 106 -12.63 0.24 23.47
CA THR A 106 -12.85 -1.06 22.80
C THR A 106 -13.22 -0.90 21.33
N SER A 107 -13.99 0.15 20.98
CA SER A 107 -14.34 0.42 19.57
C SER A 107 -13.17 0.91 18.72
N ARG A 108 -12.14 1.50 19.34
CA ARG A 108 -10.96 2.09 18.66
C ARG A 108 -9.75 1.17 18.66
N VAL A 109 -9.79 0.05 19.39
CA VAL A 109 -8.70 -0.94 19.44
C VAL A 109 -9.25 -2.31 19.03
N PRO A 110 -9.37 -2.58 17.70
CA PRO A 110 -9.89 -3.85 17.19
C PRO A 110 -9.12 -5.09 17.70
N MET A 111 -7.87 -4.93 18.14
CA MET A 111 -7.12 -5.99 18.80
C MET A 111 -7.82 -6.61 19.99
N LEU A 112 -8.59 -5.83 20.75
CA LEU A 112 -9.34 -6.35 21.89
C LEU A 112 -10.52 -7.23 21.46
N GLU A 113 -10.99 -7.13 20.22
CA GLU A 113 -12.06 -7.97 19.68
C GLU A 113 -11.54 -9.28 19.10
N TRP A 114 -10.44 -9.22 18.33
CA TRP A 114 -9.92 -10.41 17.63
C TRP A 114 -9.01 -11.27 18.51
N LEU A 115 -8.27 -10.69 19.45
CA LEU A 115 -7.31 -11.43 20.29
C LEU A 115 -8.00 -12.49 21.19
N PRO A 116 -9.14 -12.22 21.85
CA PRO A 116 -9.85 -13.24 22.64
C PRO A 116 -10.49 -14.35 21.80
N GLN A 117 -10.79 -14.08 20.52
CA GLN A 117 -11.40 -15.04 19.59
C GLN A 117 -10.34 -15.81 18.79
N TYR A 118 -9.06 -15.69 19.15
CA TYR A 118 -7.96 -16.26 18.41
C TYR A 118 -7.83 -17.78 18.64
N ASP A 119 -8.00 -18.56 17.57
CA ASP A 119 -7.73 -20.00 17.61
C ASP A 119 -6.24 -20.27 17.42
N VAL A 120 -5.56 -20.49 18.55
CA VAL A 120 -4.12 -20.77 18.61
C VAL A 120 -3.74 -22.02 17.80
N LYS A 121 -4.58 -23.06 17.79
CA LYS A 121 -4.23 -24.32 17.12
C LYS A 121 -4.32 -24.19 15.61
N ALA A 122 -5.29 -23.42 15.12
CA ALA A 122 -5.52 -23.27 13.69
C ALA A 122 -4.68 -22.17 13.04
N TYR A 123 -4.47 -21.03 13.72
CA TYR A 123 -3.96 -19.82 13.07
C TYR A 123 -2.50 -19.50 13.41
N LEU A 124 -2.00 -19.95 14.57
CA LEU A 124 -0.67 -19.54 15.06
C LEU A 124 0.44 -19.89 14.07
N PHE A 125 0.46 -21.13 13.56
CA PHE A 125 1.48 -21.56 12.63
C PHE A 125 1.48 -20.72 11.35
N THR A 126 0.30 -20.46 10.79
CA THR A 126 0.15 -19.68 9.56
C THR A 126 0.56 -18.22 9.76
N ASP A 127 0.11 -17.57 10.83
CA ASP A 127 0.41 -16.16 11.09
C ASP A 127 1.89 -15.95 11.46
N VAL A 128 2.53 -16.89 12.18
CA VAL A 128 3.97 -16.83 12.51
C VAL A 128 4.83 -17.00 11.26
N VAL A 129 4.60 -18.03 10.46
CA VAL A 129 5.38 -18.28 9.22
C VAL A 129 5.19 -17.13 8.24
N ALA A 130 3.97 -16.61 8.11
CA ALA A 130 3.68 -15.43 7.32
C ALA A 130 4.42 -14.19 7.84
N GLY A 131 4.41 -13.95 9.16
CA GLY A 131 5.10 -12.82 9.78
C GLY A 131 6.61 -12.85 9.54
N ILE A 132 7.26 -14.02 9.68
CA ILE A 132 8.68 -14.19 9.38
C ILE A 132 8.96 -13.88 7.89
N THR A 133 8.15 -14.43 6.99
CA THR A 133 8.31 -14.22 5.54
C THR A 133 8.14 -12.74 5.16
N LEU A 134 7.11 -12.09 5.70
CA LEU A 134 6.83 -10.67 5.47
C LEU A 134 7.92 -9.78 6.05
N ALA A 135 8.50 -10.12 7.21
CA ALA A 135 9.61 -9.39 7.81
C ALA A 135 10.85 -9.39 6.92
N LEU A 136 11.27 -10.57 6.46
CA LEU A 136 12.47 -10.70 5.64
C LEU A 136 12.31 -9.89 4.34
N ILE A 137 11.15 -9.98 3.68
CA ILE A 137 10.85 -9.18 2.47
C ILE A 137 10.80 -7.68 2.81
N ALA A 138 10.20 -7.31 3.94
CA ALA A 138 10.08 -5.92 4.37
C ALA A 138 11.45 -5.28 4.62
N VAL A 139 12.42 -5.99 5.19
CA VAL A 139 13.79 -5.47 5.42
C VAL A 139 14.40 -4.97 4.11
N VAL A 140 14.44 -5.83 3.08
CA VAL A 140 15.05 -5.45 1.79
C VAL A 140 14.23 -4.36 1.09
N GLN A 141 12.91 -4.49 1.09
CA GLN A 141 12.04 -3.53 0.41
C GLN A 141 12.13 -2.14 1.04
N THR A 142 12.19 -2.05 2.36
CA THR A 142 12.23 -0.77 3.06
C THR A 142 13.56 -0.06 2.93
N ILE A 143 14.68 -0.79 2.87
CA ILE A 143 16.01 -0.30 2.49
C ILE A 143 15.96 0.34 1.09
N ALA A 144 15.36 -0.35 0.12
CA ALA A 144 15.21 0.18 -1.24
C ALA A 144 14.35 1.46 -1.26
N HIS A 145 13.26 1.49 -0.50
CA HIS A 145 12.40 2.67 -0.39
C HIS A 145 13.09 3.87 0.28
N ALA A 146 13.90 3.65 1.33
CA ALA A 146 14.70 4.72 1.95
C ALA A 146 15.71 5.31 0.95
N SER A 147 16.36 4.45 0.16
CA SER A 147 17.24 4.88 -0.93
C SER A 147 16.49 5.70 -2.00
N ILE A 148 15.26 5.33 -2.36
CA ILE A 148 14.42 6.11 -3.29
C ILE A 148 14.06 7.48 -2.68
N ALA A 149 13.73 7.53 -1.39
CA ALA A 149 13.46 8.75 -0.64
C ALA A 149 14.68 9.67 -0.49
N ASN A 150 15.88 9.19 -0.82
CA ASN A 150 17.17 9.83 -0.59
C ASN A 150 17.39 10.23 0.88
N THR A 151 16.93 9.38 1.80
CA THR A 151 17.23 9.47 3.24
C THR A 151 18.25 8.40 3.64
N GLU A 152 18.67 8.40 4.90
CA GLU A 152 19.48 7.30 5.41
C GLU A 152 18.75 5.96 5.28
N VAL A 153 19.48 4.96 4.80
CA VAL A 153 18.90 3.66 4.45
C VAL A 153 18.30 2.94 5.67
N ILE A 154 18.89 3.15 6.85
CA ILE A 154 18.43 2.59 8.13
C ILE A 154 17.01 3.05 8.50
N GLN A 155 16.58 4.22 7.99
CA GLN A 155 15.24 4.74 8.20
C GLN A 155 14.14 3.84 7.63
N GLY A 156 14.47 3.05 6.59
CA GLY A 156 13.60 2.06 6.00
C GLY A 156 13.17 0.99 7.00
N PRO A 157 14.10 0.18 7.54
CA PRO A 157 13.82 -0.78 8.59
C PRO A 157 13.08 -0.20 9.80
N TYR A 158 13.36 1.04 10.21
CA TYR A 158 12.61 1.71 11.30
C TYR A 158 11.12 1.88 10.96
N CYS A 159 10.81 2.18 9.70
CA CYS A 159 9.45 2.24 9.19
C CYS A 159 8.74 0.87 9.19
N ALA A 160 9.49 -0.22 9.24
CA ALA A 160 8.98 -1.58 9.33
C ALA A 160 8.96 -2.13 10.76
N PHE A 161 9.34 -1.33 11.75
CA PHE A 161 9.35 -1.71 13.16
C PHE A 161 8.11 -1.16 13.89
N VAL A 162 8.08 0.12 14.25
CA VAL A 162 6.99 0.69 15.09
C VAL A 162 5.65 0.82 14.37
N PRO A 163 5.58 1.33 13.11
CA PRO A 163 4.30 1.50 12.44
C PRO A 163 3.46 0.20 12.29
N PRO A 164 4.00 -0.95 11.86
CA PRO A 164 3.22 -2.19 11.81
C PRO A 164 2.74 -2.68 13.17
N LEU A 165 3.49 -2.47 14.26
CA LEU A 165 3.03 -2.82 15.61
C LEU A 165 1.79 -2.01 16.00
N VAL A 166 1.85 -0.69 15.83
CA VAL A 166 0.72 0.20 16.14
C VAL A 166 -0.48 -0.11 15.24
N TYR A 167 -0.24 -0.39 13.97
CA TYR A 167 -1.29 -0.79 13.05
C TYR A 167 -1.91 -2.14 13.41
N ALA A 168 -1.14 -3.13 13.87
CA ALA A 168 -1.68 -4.42 14.28
C ALA A 168 -2.66 -4.29 15.47
N MET A 169 -2.47 -3.27 16.31
CA MET A 169 -3.36 -2.98 17.44
C MET A 169 -4.65 -2.26 17.02
N LEU A 170 -4.54 -1.31 16.08
CA LEU A 170 -5.61 -0.35 15.75
C LEU A 170 -6.34 -0.63 14.42
N GLY A 171 -5.71 -1.37 13.51
CA GLY A 171 -6.20 -1.64 12.15
C GLY A 171 -7.32 -2.67 12.12
N THR A 172 -8.17 -2.57 11.10
CA THR A 172 -9.30 -3.49 10.88
C THR A 172 -9.03 -4.51 9.78
N SER A 173 -8.14 -4.19 8.83
CA SER A 173 -7.72 -5.16 7.82
C SER A 173 -6.91 -6.29 8.45
N ARG A 174 -7.17 -7.54 8.04
CA ARG A 174 -6.41 -8.72 8.49
C ARG A 174 -5.14 -8.99 7.69
N HIS A 175 -5.07 -8.47 6.46
CA HIS A 175 -4.02 -8.81 5.50
C HIS A 175 -3.10 -7.62 5.19
N ALA A 176 -3.51 -6.40 5.52
CA ALA A 176 -2.72 -5.21 5.26
C ALA A 176 -1.36 -5.31 5.96
N SER A 177 -0.29 -5.22 5.16
CA SER A 177 1.09 -5.19 5.64
C SER A 177 1.63 -3.77 5.55
N ILE A 178 1.73 -3.12 6.71
CA ILE A 178 2.22 -1.74 6.84
C ILE A 178 3.75 -1.75 7.02
N SER A 179 4.45 -0.95 6.22
CA SER A 179 5.77 -0.42 6.58
C SER A 179 6.04 0.78 5.69
N SER A 180 6.81 0.64 4.61
CA SER A 180 6.98 1.66 3.58
C SER A 180 6.33 1.28 2.25
N GLY A 181 6.02 2.29 1.43
CA GLY A 181 5.45 2.14 0.09
C GLY A 181 6.23 2.93 -0.95
N ALA A 182 6.41 2.36 -2.14
CA ALA A 182 7.23 2.96 -3.21
C ALA A 182 6.70 4.33 -3.67
N ILE A 183 5.37 4.50 -3.80
CA ILE A 183 4.75 5.78 -4.18
C ILE A 183 5.05 6.85 -3.13
N VAL A 184 4.88 6.50 -1.85
CA VAL A 184 5.15 7.41 -0.73
C VAL A 184 6.63 7.76 -0.67
N ALA A 185 7.53 6.82 -0.94
CA ALA A 185 8.97 7.08 -1.00
C ALA A 185 9.37 8.03 -2.13
N ILE A 186 8.79 7.87 -3.34
CA ILE A 186 9.02 8.79 -4.47
C ILE A 186 8.51 10.19 -4.12
N LEU A 187 7.29 10.28 -3.59
CA LEU A 187 6.70 11.57 -3.22
C LEU A 187 7.48 12.25 -2.09
N LEU A 188 7.94 11.48 -1.11
CA LEU A 188 8.80 11.97 -0.04
C LEU A 188 10.11 12.52 -0.60
N ALA A 189 10.70 11.83 -1.56
CA ALA A 189 11.91 12.28 -2.25
C ALA A 189 11.70 13.64 -2.94
N ASP A 190 10.55 13.85 -3.59
CA ASP A 190 10.17 15.14 -4.19
C ASP A 190 10.05 16.25 -3.14
N GLN A 191 9.44 15.96 -1.97
CA GLN A 191 9.33 16.94 -0.87
C GLN A 191 10.69 17.31 -0.27
N LEU A 192 11.65 16.38 -0.32
CA LEU A 192 12.98 16.54 0.27
C LEU A 192 14.05 17.00 -0.73
N ALA A 193 13.70 17.15 -2.01
CA ALA A 193 14.64 17.45 -3.10
C ALA A 193 15.43 18.75 -2.89
N TYR A 194 14.86 19.72 -2.16
CA TYR A 194 15.49 21.00 -1.87
C TYR A 194 16.64 20.93 -0.85
N PHE A 195 16.61 19.95 0.05
CA PHE A 195 17.66 19.74 1.04
C PHE A 195 18.77 18.90 0.41
N ARG A 196 20.04 19.29 0.57
CA ARG A 196 21.17 18.56 -0.05
C ARG A 196 21.72 17.47 0.86
N ASP A 197 21.74 17.71 2.15
CA ASP A 197 22.33 16.81 3.14
C ASP A 197 21.40 15.65 3.48
N ILE A 198 21.94 14.43 3.51
CA ILE A 198 21.18 13.21 3.79
C ILE A 198 20.66 13.20 5.24
N GLU A 199 21.43 13.75 6.17
CA GLU A 199 21.02 13.87 7.58
C GLU A 199 19.79 14.77 7.72
N ASP A 200 19.80 15.94 7.07
CA ASP A 200 18.66 16.88 7.06
C ASP A 200 17.42 16.23 6.45
N ARG A 201 17.58 15.54 5.32
CA ARG A 201 16.48 14.80 4.68
C ARG A 201 15.89 13.75 5.61
N THR A 202 16.72 13.04 6.37
CA THR A 202 16.29 11.99 7.28
C THR A 202 15.47 12.55 8.44
N GLN A 203 15.94 13.65 9.06
CA GLN A 203 15.23 14.34 10.14
C GLN A 203 13.89 14.92 9.64
N LEU A 204 13.90 15.58 8.48
CA LEU A 204 12.70 16.16 7.86
C LEU A 204 11.71 15.10 7.37
N ALA A 205 12.18 13.93 6.96
CA ALA A 205 11.31 12.82 6.61
C ALA A 205 10.49 12.32 7.81
N SER A 206 11.09 12.30 9.01
CA SER A 206 10.36 11.98 10.24
C SER A 206 9.38 13.09 10.62
N LEU A 207 9.72 14.36 10.40
CA LEU A 207 8.75 15.45 10.58
C LEU A 207 7.56 15.33 9.60
N LEU A 208 7.80 15.02 8.32
CA LEU A 208 6.73 14.76 7.35
C LEU A 208 5.86 13.56 7.74
N ALA A 209 6.47 12.52 8.31
CA ALA A 209 5.74 11.37 8.86
C ALA A 209 4.83 11.77 10.01
N PHE A 210 5.29 12.65 10.89
CA PHE A 210 4.49 13.20 11.98
C PHE A 210 3.32 14.04 11.46
N ILE A 211 3.58 15.00 10.56
CA ILE A 211 2.55 15.87 9.96
C ILE A 211 1.51 15.03 9.22
N SER A 212 1.98 14.08 8.41
CA SER A 212 1.14 13.14 7.67
C SER A 212 0.27 12.29 8.63
N GLY A 213 0.88 11.75 9.68
CA GLY A 213 0.20 10.97 10.70
C GLY A 213 -0.84 11.78 11.48
N ALA A 214 -0.51 13.01 11.88
CA ALA A 214 -1.40 13.94 12.56
C ALA A 214 -2.59 14.32 11.68
N PHE A 215 -2.35 14.59 10.39
CA PHE A 215 -3.40 14.89 9.42
C PHE A 215 -4.37 13.70 9.26
N LEU A 216 -3.86 12.48 9.10
CA LEU A 216 -4.69 11.27 9.04
C LEU A 216 -5.43 11.02 10.34
N MET A 217 -4.77 11.12 11.49
CA MET A 217 -5.40 10.96 12.80
C MET A 217 -6.57 11.96 12.95
N LEU A 218 -6.37 13.22 12.60
CA LEU A 218 -7.40 14.25 12.62
C LEU A 218 -8.57 13.92 11.68
N MET A 219 -8.28 13.48 10.45
CA MET A 219 -9.32 13.01 9.53
C MET A 219 -10.11 11.82 10.09
N GLY A 220 -9.45 10.87 10.76
CA GLY A 220 -10.07 9.71 11.38
C GLY A 220 -10.92 10.06 12.60
N LEU A 221 -10.52 11.08 13.37
CA LEU A 221 -11.30 11.63 14.49
C LEU A 221 -12.53 12.40 13.99
N CYS A 222 -12.38 13.21 12.95
CA CYS A 222 -13.48 13.94 12.31
C CYS A 222 -14.41 13.04 11.47
N LYS A 223 -14.18 11.72 11.44
CA LYS A 223 -14.92 10.75 10.60
C LYS A 223 -14.97 11.18 9.12
N ALA A 224 -13.91 11.82 8.64
CA ALA A 224 -13.78 12.26 7.25
C ALA A 224 -13.68 11.09 6.26
N ALA A 225 -13.70 9.84 6.74
CA ALA A 225 -13.83 8.63 5.95
C ALA A 225 -15.09 8.57 5.08
N PHE A 226 -16.09 9.44 5.30
CA PHE A 226 -17.18 9.61 4.36
C PHE A 226 -16.68 9.90 2.94
N ALA A 227 -15.61 10.67 2.78
CA ALA A 227 -14.99 10.95 1.47
C ALA A 227 -14.54 9.66 0.75
N VAL A 228 -14.16 8.64 1.52
CA VAL A 228 -13.67 7.35 1.03
C VAL A 228 -14.81 6.50 0.46
N ARG A 229 -16.07 6.74 0.86
CA ARG A 229 -17.24 6.06 0.31
C ARG A 229 -17.49 6.41 -1.16
N PHE A 230 -16.96 7.54 -1.64
CA PHE A 230 -17.03 7.94 -3.04
C PHE A 230 -15.90 7.39 -3.90
N LEU A 231 -14.94 6.65 -3.33
CA LEU A 231 -13.90 6.00 -4.12
C LEU A 231 -14.51 4.77 -4.82
N SER A 232 -14.84 4.97 -6.10
CA SER A 232 -15.28 3.89 -6.99
C SER A 232 -14.15 2.90 -7.23
N GLU A 233 -14.50 1.68 -7.63
CA GLU A 233 -13.52 0.66 -8.01
C GLU A 233 -12.65 1.11 -9.19
N SER A 234 -13.23 1.86 -10.14
CA SER A 234 -12.52 2.44 -11.27
C SER A 234 -11.42 3.42 -10.83
N LEU A 235 -11.69 4.24 -9.81
CA LEU A 235 -10.69 5.15 -9.24
C LEU A 235 -9.54 4.39 -8.60
N ILE A 236 -9.84 3.34 -7.82
CA ILE A 236 -8.83 2.49 -7.19
C ILE A 236 -7.95 1.82 -8.25
N SER A 237 -8.55 1.29 -9.31
CA SER A 237 -7.84 0.68 -10.44
C SER A 237 -6.94 1.68 -11.17
N GLY A 238 -7.44 2.90 -11.43
CA GLY A 238 -6.68 3.99 -12.03
C GLY A 238 -5.47 4.42 -11.19
N PHE A 239 -5.66 4.56 -9.87
CA PHE A 239 -4.58 4.88 -8.94
C PHE A 239 -3.47 3.82 -8.93
N VAL A 240 -3.84 2.53 -8.86
CA VAL A 240 -2.86 1.43 -8.89
C VAL A 240 -2.10 1.39 -10.23
N SER A 241 -2.79 1.62 -11.35
CA SER A 241 -2.19 1.62 -12.69
C SER A 241 -1.23 2.80 -12.88
N GLY A 242 -1.67 4.02 -12.56
CA GLY A 242 -0.82 5.22 -12.62
C GLY A 242 0.37 5.16 -11.66
N GLY A 243 0.14 4.68 -10.43
CA GLY A 243 1.20 4.43 -9.46
C GLY A 243 2.24 3.42 -9.94
N SER A 244 1.82 2.39 -10.69
CA SER A 244 2.76 1.41 -11.28
C SER A 244 3.67 2.03 -12.33
N ILE A 245 3.12 2.91 -13.19
CA ILE A 245 3.90 3.67 -14.18
C ILE A 245 4.90 4.60 -13.49
N LEU A 246 4.46 5.31 -12.44
CA LEU A 246 5.31 6.19 -11.64
C LEU A 246 6.46 5.42 -10.97
N ILE A 247 6.17 4.25 -10.37
CA ILE A 247 7.19 3.40 -9.75
C ILE A 247 8.19 2.91 -10.80
N MET A 248 7.71 2.43 -11.95
CA MET A 248 8.56 1.92 -13.03
C MET A 248 9.55 2.99 -13.50
N GLN A 249 9.08 4.21 -13.69
CA GLN A 249 9.94 5.34 -14.06
C GLN A 249 10.92 5.69 -12.94
N GLY A 250 10.46 5.77 -11.69
CA GLY A 250 11.31 6.07 -10.53
C GLY A 250 12.43 5.05 -10.28
N GLN A 251 12.24 3.79 -10.69
CA GLN A 251 13.26 2.74 -10.57
C GLN A 251 14.20 2.63 -11.76
N LEU A 252 13.87 3.23 -12.91
CA LEU A 252 14.65 3.06 -14.13
C LEU A 252 16.09 3.57 -13.97
N LYS A 253 16.28 4.67 -13.23
CA LYS A 253 17.62 5.19 -12.88
C LYS A 253 18.47 4.18 -12.11
N ASN A 254 17.84 3.43 -11.19
CA ASN A 254 18.52 2.46 -10.34
C ASN A 254 18.89 1.20 -11.14
N VAL A 255 17.99 0.72 -12.01
CA VAL A 255 18.25 -0.43 -12.90
C VAL A 255 19.38 -0.12 -13.88
N CYS A 256 19.43 1.11 -14.38
CA CYS A 256 20.52 1.57 -15.24
C CYS A 256 21.82 1.91 -14.49
N GLY A 257 21.84 1.80 -13.16
CA GLY A 257 22.99 2.11 -12.32
C GLY A 257 23.47 3.56 -12.40
N MET A 258 22.59 4.49 -12.80
CA MET A 258 22.93 5.91 -12.97
C MET A 258 22.84 6.64 -11.63
N ARG A 259 23.84 7.50 -11.36
CA ARG A 259 23.85 8.41 -10.21
C ARG A 259 23.43 9.80 -10.67
N LEU A 260 22.13 10.02 -10.77
CA LEU A 260 21.57 11.31 -11.17
C LEU A 260 21.13 12.13 -9.97
N PRO A 261 21.32 13.46 -9.98
CA PRO A 261 20.68 14.33 -9.00
C PRO A 261 19.16 14.14 -9.08
N HIS A 262 18.50 14.15 -7.93
CA HIS A 262 17.05 14.07 -7.92
C HIS A 262 16.44 15.34 -8.53
N VAL A 263 15.63 15.16 -9.56
CA VAL A 263 14.81 16.23 -10.14
C VAL A 263 13.35 15.98 -9.80
N VAL A 264 12.60 17.03 -9.45
CA VAL A 264 11.19 16.91 -9.06
C VAL A 264 10.32 16.65 -10.28
N GLY A 265 9.43 15.66 -10.17
CA GLY A 265 8.39 15.38 -11.15
C GLY A 265 8.73 14.34 -12.22
N PHE A 266 7.67 13.69 -12.70
CA PHE A 266 7.71 12.56 -13.65
C PHE A 266 8.46 12.93 -14.94
N PHE A 267 7.97 13.91 -15.71
CA PHE A 267 8.55 14.23 -17.02
C PHE A 267 9.98 14.77 -16.92
N ASN A 268 10.27 15.59 -15.91
CA ASN A 268 11.61 16.14 -15.71
C ASN A 268 12.64 15.04 -15.44
N THR A 269 12.28 14.05 -14.61
CA THR A 269 13.14 12.89 -14.35
C THR A 269 13.38 12.09 -15.63
N ALA A 270 12.37 11.92 -16.51
CA ALA A 270 12.54 11.21 -17.78
C ALA A 270 13.47 11.96 -18.76
N VAL A 271 13.34 13.28 -18.85
CA VAL A 271 14.21 14.13 -19.68
C VAL A 271 15.65 14.10 -19.17
N GLU A 272 15.84 14.22 -17.85
CA GLU A 272 17.18 14.18 -17.25
C GLU A 272 17.86 12.83 -17.44
N MET A 273 17.08 11.75 -17.37
CA MET A 273 17.57 10.40 -17.68
C MET A 273 18.02 10.28 -19.14
N ALA A 274 17.24 10.83 -20.08
CA ALA A 274 17.57 10.81 -21.49
C ALA A 274 18.84 11.61 -21.82
N ARG A 275 19.04 12.76 -21.14
CA ARG A 275 20.27 13.57 -21.28
C ARG A 275 21.51 12.85 -20.78
N ASN A 276 21.39 12.12 -19.68
CA ASN A 276 22.51 11.43 -19.04
C ASN A 276 22.62 9.95 -19.41
N ILE A 277 22.04 9.52 -20.54
CA ILE A 277 22.06 8.13 -21.00
C ILE A 277 23.48 7.58 -21.22
N HIS A 278 24.46 8.46 -21.40
CA HIS A 278 25.87 8.11 -21.54
C HIS A 278 26.52 7.67 -20.21
N THR A 279 25.90 7.97 -19.06
CA THR A 279 26.41 7.61 -17.71
C THR A 279 25.93 6.24 -17.22
N VAL A 280 25.27 5.47 -18.10
CA VAL A 280 24.69 4.17 -17.77
C VAL A 280 25.80 3.17 -17.41
N ASN A 281 25.61 2.50 -16.27
CA ASN A 281 26.51 1.44 -15.82
C ASN A 281 26.04 0.10 -16.38
N LEU A 282 26.76 -0.43 -17.37
CA LEU A 282 26.39 -1.66 -18.07
C LEU A 282 26.33 -2.90 -17.14
N PRO A 283 27.30 -3.16 -16.23
CA PRO A 283 27.17 -4.18 -15.20
C PRO A 283 25.87 -4.08 -14.38
N GLY A 284 25.49 -2.87 -13.99
CA GLY A 284 24.24 -2.61 -13.27
C GLY A 284 23.00 -3.00 -14.08
N VAL A 285 22.96 -2.62 -15.37
CA VAL A 285 21.88 -2.99 -16.30
C VAL A 285 21.78 -4.51 -16.46
N VAL A 286 22.90 -5.19 -16.66
CA VAL A 286 22.93 -6.66 -16.82
C VAL A 286 22.42 -7.34 -15.56
N LEU A 287 22.89 -6.94 -14.37
CA LEU A 287 22.40 -7.50 -13.12
C LEU A 287 20.91 -7.24 -12.90
N GLY A 288 20.45 -6.01 -13.16
CA GLY A 288 19.04 -5.63 -13.03
C GLY A 288 18.13 -6.40 -13.98
N THR A 289 18.52 -6.53 -15.25
CA THR A 289 17.76 -7.29 -16.26
C THR A 289 17.72 -8.79 -15.93
N ILE A 290 18.85 -9.40 -15.55
CA ILE A 290 18.91 -10.79 -15.09
C ILE A 290 18.00 -11.00 -13.87
N SER A 291 18.00 -10.05 -12.93
CA SER A 291 17.14 -10.11 -11.73
C SER A 291 15.66 -10.09 -12.09
N VAL A 292 15.24 -9.23 -13.02
CA VAL A 292 13.84 -9.18 -13.51
C VAL A 292 13.45 -10.47 -14.24
N ILE A 293 14.36 -11.02 -15.06
CA ILE A 293 14.14 -12.30 -15.75
C ILE A 293 14.01 -13.44 -14.74
N ALA A 294 14.89 -13.49 -13.75
CA ALA A 294 14.87 -14.50 -12.69
C ALA A 294 13.56 -14.45 -11.88
N LEU A 295 13.12 -13.25 -11.46
CA LEU A 295 11.85 -13.07 -10.75
C LEU A 295 10.64 -13.56 -11.58
N ASN A 296 10.60 -13.22 -12.87
CA ASN A 296 9.55 -13.70 -13.77
C ASN A 296 9.60 -15.21 -13.98
N LEU A 297 10.81 -15.79 -14.08
CA LEU A 297 11.00 -17.23 -14.19
C LEU A 297 10.50 -17.94 -12.92
N PHE A 298 10.84 -17.46 -11.72
CA PHE A 298 10.33 -18.00 -10.46
C PHE A 298 8.81 -17.99 -10.38
N VAL A 299 8.17 -16.89 -10.81
CA VAL A 299 6.70 -16.81 -10.89
C VAL A 299 6.13 -17.86 -11.84
N ARG A 300 6.76 -18.07 -12.99
CA ARG A 300 6.30 -19.04 -13.99
C ARG A 300 6.49 -20.48 -13.53
N LEU A 301 7.64 -20.79 -12.93
CA LEU A 301 7.93 -22.10 -12.32
C LEU A 301 6.94 -22.43 -11.20
N LYS A 302 6.63 -21.47 -10.33
CA LYS A 302 5.60 -21.61 -9.28
C LYS A 302 4.24 -21.98 -9.88
N ARG A 303 3.77 -21.28 -10.92
CA ARG A 303 2.49 -21.59 -11.56
C ARG A 303 2.47 -23.01 -12.11
N MET A 304 3.50 -23.40 -12.86
CA MET A 304 3.59 -24.76 -13.41
C MET A 304 3.62 -25.84 -12.33
N ALA A 305 4.34 -25.62 -11.22
CA ALA A 305 4.37 -26.54 -10.10
C ALA A 305 3.00 -26.69 -9.43
N VAL A 306 2.30 -25.56 -9.20
CA VAL A 306 0.95 -25.56 -8.62
C VAL A 306 -0.05 -26.25 -9.54
N ASP A 307 0.02 -26.02 -10.84
CA ASP A 307 -0.92 -26.61 -11.81
C ASP A 307 -0.70 -28.12 -11.98
N ARG A 308 0.57 -28.59 -11.99
CA ARG A 308 0.88 -30.03 -11.97
C ARG A 308 0.29 -30.74 -10.75
N ILE A 309 0.30 -30.08 -9.59
CA ILE A 309 -0.19 -30.67 -8.34
C ILE A 309 -1.72 -30.63 -8.26
N LYS A 310 -2.37 -29.60 -8.79
CA LYS A 310 -3.83 -29.59 -8.96
C LYS A 310 -4.29 -30.71 -9.91
N GLY A 311 -3.48 -31.05 -10.92
CA GLY A 311 -3.72 -32.19 -11.81
C GLY A 311 -3.47 -33.56 -11.19
N ALA A 312 -2.71 -33.65 -10.08
CA ALA A 312 -2.32 -34.90 -9.44
C ALA A 312 -3.36 -35.48 -8.46
N GLY A 313 -4.58 -34.93 -8.42
CA GLY A 313 -5.67 -35.38 -7.54
C GLY A 313 -5.57 -34.87 -6.09
N PRO A 314 -6.57 -35.19 -5.24
CA PRO A 314 -6.67 -34.70 -3.87
C PRO A 314 -5.75 -35.50 -2.94
N LEU A 315 -4.44 -35.47 -3.17
CA LEU A 315 -3.47 -35.97 -2.21
C LEU A 315 -3.45 -35.04 -0.99
N PRO A 316 -3.38 -35.57 0.26
CA PRO A 316 -3.22 -34.74 1.44
C PRO A 316 -1.94 -33.93 1.27
N LYS A 317 -2.07 -32.60 1.22
CA LYS A 317 -0.93 -31.69 1.05
C LYS A 317 0.01 -31.92 2.23
N PRO A 318 1.18 -32.58 2.04
CA PRO A 318 2.08 -32.82 3.15
C PRO A 318 2.55 -31.47 3.68
N MET A 319 2.94 -31.41 4.96
CA MET A 319 3.48 -30.19 5.59
C MET A 319 4.63 -29.58 4.76
N GLY A 320 5.39 -30.42 4.04
CA GLY A 320 6.41 -30.01 3.08
C GLY A 320 5.91 -29.15 1.91
N TRP A 321 4.64 -29.27 1.48
CA TRP A 321 4.07 -28.42 0.44
C TRP A 321 3.90 -26.96 0.92
N VAL A 322 3.50 -26.77 2.18
CA VAL A 322 3.44 -25.43 2.78
C VAL A 322 4.83 -24.83 2.79
N ALA A 323 5.85 -25.59 3.19
CA ALA A 323 7.25 -25.15 3.17
C ALA A 323 7.74 -24.81 1.75
N VAL A 324 7.46 -25.63 0.74
CA VAL A 324 7.82 -25.36 -0.67
C VAL A 324 7.10 -24.13 -1.21
N LYS A 325 5.81 -23.97 -0.90
CA LYS A 325 5.05 -22.77 -1.27
C LYS A 325 5.71 -21.53 -0.66
N MET A 326 6.00 -21.55 0.65
CA MET A 326 6.65 -20.43 1.35
C MET A 326 8.05 -20.12 0.80
N LEU A 327 8.87 -21.13 0.51
CA LEU A 327 10.19 -20.94 -0.07
C LEU A 327 10.11 -20.29 -1.46
N CYS A 328 9.11 -20.67 -2.28
CA CYS A 328 8.84 -20.01 -3.56
C CYS A 328 8.40 -18.54 -3.39
N GLU A 329 7.77 -18.18 -2.26
CA GLU A 329 7.41 -16.79 -1.97
C GLU A 329 8.60 -15.93 -1.53
N MET A 330 9.74 -16.53 -1.16
CA MET A 330 10.97 -15.82 -0.77
C MET A 330 11.88 -15.48 -1.96
N LYS A 331 11.37 -15.57 -3.20
CA LYS A 331 12.13 -15.33 -4.44
C LYS A 331 12.82 -13.96 -4.47
N GLU A 332 12.23 -12.92 -3.88
CA GLU A 332 12.84 -11.59 -3.79
C GLU A 332 14.15 -11.65 -2.99
N LEU A 333 14.18 -12.40 -1.88
CA LEU A 333 15.37 -12.59 -1.05
C LEU A 333 16.44 -13.41 -1.77
N ALA A 334 16.03 -14.44 -2.50
CA ALA A 334 16.97 -15.26 -3.28
C ALA A 334 17.69 -14.41 -4.33
N VAL A 335 16.95 -13.55 -5.05
CA VAL A 335 17.52 -12.64 -6.05
C VAL A 335 18.45 -11.61 -5.40
N VAL A 336 18.07 -11.07 -4.24
CA VAL A 336 18.90 -10.12 -3.49
C VAL A 336 20.18 -10.77 -2.98
N PHE A 337 20.10 -11.99 -2.45
CA PHE A 337 21.27 -12.74 -1.99
C PHE A 337 22.25 -13.02 -3.14
N VAL A 338 21.76 -13.49 -4.28
CA VAL A 338 22.57 -13.67 -5.49
C VAL A 338 23.17 -12.34 -5.94
N GLY A 339 22.38 -11.26 -5.92
CA GLY A 339 22.87 -9.91 -6.24
C GLY A 339 24.01 -9.45 -5.33
N ILE A 340 23.92 -9.71 -4.03
CA ILE A 340 24.99 -9.41 -3.05
C ILE A 340 26.25 -10.23 -3.36
N CYS A 341 26.10 -11.52 -3.65
CA CYS A 341 27.22 -12.40 -4.01
C CYS A 341 27.91 -11.93 -5.29
N VAL A 342 27.14 -11.60 -6.33
CA VAL A 342 27.66 -11.07 -7.59
C VAL A 342 28.34 -9.73 -7.37
N ALA A 343 27.73 -8.82 -6.62
CA ALA A 343 28.32 -7.51 -6.33
C ALA A 343 29.64 -7.63 -5.53
N ARG A 344 29.72 -8.57 -4.58
CA ARG A 344 30.94 -8.87 -3.80
C ARG A 344 32.04 -9.50 -4.64
N ALA A 345 31.69 -10.42 -5.54
CA ALA A 345 32.64 -11.07 -6.45
C ALA A 345 33.13 -10.15 -7.57
N SER A 346 32.37 -9.09 -7.88
CA SER A 346 32.68 -8.12 -8.94
C SER A 346 33.39 -6.86 -8.43
N VAL A 347 34.01 -6.92 -7.24
CA VAL A 347 34.91 -5.85 -6.76
C VAL A 347 36.27 -6.10 -7.42
N GLY A 348 36.72 -5.17 -8.26
CA GLY A 348 38.02 -5.29 -8.95
C GLY A 348 39.20 -5.19 -7.98
N ASP A 349 40.40 -5.57 -8.43
CA ASP A 349 41.63 -5.54 -7.62
C ASP A 349 41.97 -4.14 -7.08
N ASP A 350 41.45 -3.08 -7.70
CA ASP A 350 41.59 -1.67 -7.27
C ASP A 350 40.65 -1.29 -6.11
N GLY A 351 39.84 -2.22 -5.60
CA GLY A 351 38.86 -2.00 -4.53
C GLY A 351 37.64 -1.16 -4.93
N GLN A 352 37.56 -0.69 -6.18
CA GLN A 352 36.40 0.02 -6.70
C GLN A 352 35.27 -0.95 -7.04
N ALA A 353 34.11 -0.76 -6.43
CA ALA A 353 32.92 -1.51 -6.77
C ALA A 353 32.46 -1.16 -8.20
N MET A 354 32.38 -2.17 -9.07
CA MET A 354 31.88 -1.99 -10.46
C MET A 354 30.43 -1.50 -10.52
N MET A 355 29.68 -1.60 -9.42
CA MET A 355 28.28 -1.25 -9.32
C MET A 355 28.02 -0.38 -8.08
N PRO A 356 27.09 0.58 -8.13
CA PRO A 356 26.71 1.36 -6.97
C PRO A 356 26.08 0.47 -5.90
N THR A 357 26.65 0.47 -4.70
CA THR A 357 26.13 -0.25 -3.53
C THR A 357 25.51 0.72 -2.53
N VAL A 358 24.65 0.17 -1.67
CA VAL A 358 23.91 0.93 -0.63
C VAL A 358 24.82 1.37 0.53
N GLY A 359 26.07 0.94 0.55
CA GLY A 359 27.04 1.25 1.60
C GLY A 359 26.84 0.40 2.85
N THR A 360 27.48 0.81 3.95
CA THR A 360 27.35 0.19 5.26
C THR A 360 26.08 0.69 5.95
N ILE A 361 25.23 -0.23 6.39
CA ILE A 361 24.01 0.08 7.14
C ILE A 361 24.38 -0.01 8.63
N PRO A 362 24.19 1.06 9.43
CA PRO A 362 24.45 1.00 10.86
C PRO A 362 23.45 0.05 11.54
N SER A 363 23.94 -0.80 12.43
CA SER A 363 23.11 -1.60 13.32
C SER A 363 22.68 -0.76 14.52
N GLY A 364 21.47 -0.98 15.01
CA GLY A 364 20.94 -0.27 16.16
C GLY A 364 19.43 -0.10 16.10
N LEU A 365 18.79 -0.31 17.25
CA LEU A 365 17.38 0.01 17.43
C LEU A 365 17.16 1.53 17.32
N PRO A 366 15.99 1.97 16.81
CA PRO A 366 15.69 3.38 16.69
C PRO A 366 15.61 4.01 18.08
N THR A 367 16.30 5.15 18.24
CA THR A 367 16.21 5.94 19.48
C THR A 367 14.96 6.80 19.47
N PHE A 368 14.32 6.94 20.63
CA PHE A 368 13.20 7.86 20.76
C PHE A 368 13.69 9.31 20.60
N ARG A 369 13.20 10.00 19.58
CA ARG A 369 13.44 11.43 19.36
C ARG A 369 12.17 12.08 18.84
N LEU A 370 11.83 13.23 19.40
CA LEU A 370 10.68 13.98 18.92
C LEU A 370 11.02 14.58 17.54
N PRO A 371 10.14 14.43 16.54
CA PRO A 371 10.47 14.79 15.16
C PRO A 371 10.62 16.30 14.94
N TRP A 372 10.08 17.14 15.83
CA TRP A 372 10.25 18.60 15.79
C TRP A 372 11.50 19.10 16.50
N ASP A 373 12.13 18.27 17.34
CA ASP A 373 13.32 18.62 18.12
C ASP A 373 14.58 18.17 17.37
N SER A 374 14.83 18.80 16.21
CA SER A 374 16.00 18.49 15.41
C SER A 374 16.60 19.73 14.73
N PRO A 375 17.94 19.78 14.55
CA PRO A 375 18.60 20.94 13.93
C PRO A 375 18.09 21.25 12.52
N ALA A 376 17.69 20.23 11.75
CA ALA A 376 17.13 20.44 10.41
C ALA A 376 15.75 21.13 10.47
N VAL A 377 14.94 20.82 11.48
CA VAL A 377 13.63 21.46 11.69
C VAL A 377 13.80 22.90 12.16
N GLU A 378 14.76 23.16 13.03
CA GLU A 378 15.11 24.53 13.42
C GLU A 378 15.53 25.35 12.19
N ARG A 379 16.42 24.80 11.35
CA ARG A 379 16.81 25.44 10.08
C ARG A 379 15.64 25.68 9.14
N LEU A 380 14.66 24.77 9.09
CA LEU A 380 13.44 24.94 8.29
C LEU A 380 12.55 26.05 8.85
N MET A 381 12.37 26.11 10.17
CA MET A 381 11.51 27.07 10.87
C MET A 381 12.08 28.49 10.79
N TYR A 382 13.39 28.67 10.99
CA TYR A 382 14.03 30.00 10.94
C TYR A 382 14.39 30.47 9.53
N ARG A 383 14.13 29.67 8.49
CA ARG A 383 14.40 30.07 7.11
C ARG A 383 13.43 31.16 6.67
N SER A 384 13.97 32.28 6.21
CA SER A 384 13.21 33.45 5.73
C SER A 384 12.39 33.21 4.45
N ASP A 385 12.47 32.02 3.84
CA ASP A 385 11.87 31.69 2.54
C ASP A 385 10.35 31.39 2.62
N HIS A 386 9.72 31.53 3.79
CA HIS A 386 8.27 31.34 4.02
C HIS A 386 7.69 29.96 3.61
N ARG A 387 8.48 28.99 3.14
CA ARG A 387 8.03 27.69 2.59
C ARG A 387 7.46 26.67 3.59
N GLN A 388 7.31 27.05 4.86
CA GLN A 388 6.73 26.18 5.87
C GLN A 388 5.34 25.66 5.47
N HIS A 389 4.57 26.49 4.77
CA HIS A 389 3.26 26.12 4.24
C HIS A 389 3.36 25.00 3.19
N GLU A 390 4.31 25.09 2.24
CA GLU A 390 4.57 24.04 1.24
C GLU A 390 4.88 22.70 1.91
N PHE A 391 5.66 22.73 2.99
CA PHE A 391 6.03 21.53 3.74
C PHE A 391 4.82 20.87 4.43
N VAL A 392 3.93 21.67 5.03
CA VAL A 392 2.68 21.18 5.64
C VAL A 392 1.75 20.60 4.57
N PHE A 393 1.61 21.26 3.42
CA PHE A 393 0.85 20.72 2.27
C PHE A 393 1.46 19.42 1.74
N GLY A 394 2.79 19.33 1.70
CA GLY A 394 3.52 18.10 1.38
C GLY A 394 3.19 16.96 2.32
N GLY A 395 3.12 17.22 3.63
CA GLY A 395 2.69 16.26 4.64
C GLY A 395 1.25 15.78 4.45
N ALA A 396 0.33 16.67 4.10
CA ALA A 396 -1.07 16.33 3.77
C ALA A 396 -1.17 15.48 2.49
N LEU A 397 -0.37 15.79 1.47
CA LEU A 397 -0.30 15.00 0.24
C LEU A 397 0.26 13.59 0.50
N LEU A 398 1.31 13.48 1.32
CA LEU A 398 1.85 12.19 1.77
C LEU A 398 0.81 11.39 2.57
N ALA A 399 0.03 12.05 3.44
CA ALA A 399 -1.07 11.43 4.18
C ALA A 399 -2.12 10.82 3.26
N LEU A 400 -2.67 11.62 2.35
CA LEU A 400 -3.68 11.15 1.41
C LEU A 400 -3.15 10.02 0.53
N THR A 401 -1.91 10.15 0.04
CA THR A 401 -1.28 9.13 -0.80
C THR A 401 -1.06 7.81 -0.04
N SER A 402 -0.56 7.90 1.19
CA SER A 402 -0.35 6.74 2.07
C SER A 402 -1.68 6.05 2.41
N PHE A 403 -2.71 6.82 2.74
CA PHE A 403 -4.02 6.26 3.01
C PHE A 403 -4.62 5.58 1.77
N LEU A 404 -4.61 6.26 0.61
CA LEU A 404 -5.16 5.71 -0.63
C LEU A 404 -4.45 4.43 -1.06
N SER A 405 -3.11 4.38 -1.00
CA SER A 405 -2.34 3.18 -1.35
C SER A 405 -2.65 2.00 -0.43
N THR A 406 -2.71 2.27 0.87
CA THR A 406 -2.98 1.27 1.91
C THR A 406 -4.41 0.75 1.80
N TYR A 407 -5.38 1.66 1.77
CA TYR A 407 -6.80 1.33 1.76
C TYR A 407 -7.22 0.63 0.46
N ALA A 408 -6.74 1.10 -0.70
CA ALA A 408 -6.98 0.43 -1.99
C ALA A 408 -6.58 -1.04 -1.96
N THR A 409 -5.38 -1.30 -1.44
CA THR A 409 -4.80 -2.64 -1.33
C THR A 409 -5.57 -3.50 -0.33
N ALA A 410 -5.84 -2.96 0.85
CA ALA A 410 -6.55 -3.66 1.92
C ALA A 410 -7.99 -3.98 1.52
N LYS A 411 -8.72 -3.02 0.93
CA LYS A 411 -10.09 -3.17 0.45
C LYS A 411 -10.18 -4.24 -0.64
N LYS A 412 -9.23 -4.26 -1.59
CA LYS A 412 -9.18 -5.31 -2.62
C LYS A 412 -9.09 -6.71 -2.00
N GLN A 413 -8.22 -6.89 -1.00
CA GLN A 413 -8.12 -8.20 -0.33
C GLN A 413 -9.32 -8.51 0.56
N ALA A 414 -9.97 -7.50 1.12
CA ALA A 414 -11.20 -7.67 1.89
C ALA A 414 -12.36 -8.19 1.06
N MET A 415 -12.54 -7.64 -0.14
CA MET A 415 -13.53 -8.11 -1.10
C MET A 415 -13.24 -9.57 -1.51
N ASN A 416 -11.98 -9.90 -1.81
CA ASN A 416 -11.59 -11.27 -2.17
C ASN A 416 -11.83 -12.30 -1.04
N HIS A 417 -11.83 -11.89 0.22
CA HIS A 417 -11.97 -12.76 1.39
C HIS A 417 -13.29 -12.53 2.16
N ASN A 418 -14.25 -11.83 1.55
CA ASN A 418 -15.60 -11.60 2.09
C ASN A 418 -15.63 -11.03 3.51
N TYR A 419 -14.76 -10.06 3.83
CA TYR A 419 -14.83 -9.29 5.09
C TYR A 419 -14.91 -7.79 4.83
N ARG A 420 -15.32 -7.02 5.85
CA ARG A 420 -15.46 -5.57 5.77
C ARG A 420 -14.31 -4.87 6.48
N ILE A 421 -13.93 -3.71 5.96
CA ILE A 421 -12.92 -2.81 6.54
C ILE A 421 -13.60 -1.49 6.85
N ASP A 422 -13.35 -0.92 8.03
CA ASP A 422 -13.86 0.41 8.39
C ASP A 422 -12.83 1.48 7.99
N ALA A 423 -13.14 2.25 6.95
CA ALA A 423 -12.29 3.33 6.48
C ALA A 423 -11.95 4.37 7.55
N SER A 424 -12.86 4.69 8.49
CA SER A 424 -12.58 5.68 9.56
C SER A 424 -11.52 5.18 10.52
N GLN A 425 -11.59 3.90 10.83
CA GLN A 425 -10.65 3.24 11.71
C GLN A 425 -9.31 3.01 11.00
N GLU A 426 -9.29 2.69 9.71
CA GLU A 426 -8.05 2.56 8.93
C GLU A 426 -7.30 3.89 8.83
N ILE A 427 -8.01 4.99 8.55
CA ILE A 427 -7.41 6.35 8.54
C ILE A 427 -6.78 6.64 9.90
N PHE A 428 -7.53 6.40 10.97
CA PHE A 428 -7.07 6.64 12.34
C PHE A 428 -5.85 5.77 12.70
N ALA A 429 -5.92 4.47 12.42
CA ALA A 429 -4.84 3.51 12.69
C ALA A 429 -3.55 3.85 11.95
N LEU A 430 -3.66 4.21 10.67
CA LEU A 430 -2.51 4.61 9.86
C LEU A 430 -1.92 5.95 10.33
N GLY A 431 -2.77 6.90 10.74
CA GLY A 431 -2.33 8.17 11.33
C GLY A 431 -1.55 7.97 12.62
N MET A 432 -2.09 7.16 13.53
CA MET A 432 -1.41 6.78 14.78
C MET A 432 -0.10 6.04 14.53
N ALA A 433 -0.06 5.13 13.55
CA ALA A 433 1.15 4.43 13.15
C ALA A 433 2.23 5.39 12.61
N GLY A 434 1.82 6.43 11.86
CA GLY A 434 2.72 7.49 11.38
C GLY A 434 3.28 8.36 12.51
N ILE A 435 2.43 8.80 13.44
CA ILE A 435 2.87 9.59 14.60
C ILE A 435 3.84 8.78 15.46
N ALA A 436 3.46 7.56 15.85
CA ALA A 436 4.32 6.70 16.64
C ALA A 436 5.63 6.39 15.92
N GLY A 437 5.58 6.04 14.63
CA GLY A 437 6.78 5.81 13.83
C GLY A 437 7.72 7.01 13.77
N SER A 438 7.17 8.23 13.63
CA SER A 438 7.98 9.45 13.55
C SER A 438 8.84 9.70 14.79
N CYS A 439 8.34 9.32 15.97
CA CYS A 439 9.09 9.42 17.23
C CYS A 439 10.26 8.41 17.32
N PHE A 440 10.27 7.40 16.46
CA PHE A 440 11.33 6.40 16.31
C PHE A 440 12.04 6.56 14.96
N GLN A 441 12.13 7.79 14.47
CA GLN A 441 12.89 8.17 13.28
C GLN A 441 12.39 7.53 11.97
N SER A 442 11.19 6.95 11.92
CA SER A 442 10.58 6.46 10.68
C SER A 442 10.18 7.62 9.76
N PHE A 443 10.15 7.37 8.45
CA PHE A 443 9.41 8.19 7.50
C PHE A 443 7.95 7.72 7.35
N THR A 444 7.14 8.42 6.54
CA THR A 444 5.69 8.16 6.42
C THR A 444 5.39 6.69 6.08
N PRO A 445 4.69 5.96 6.97
CA PRO A 445 4.37 4.57 6.72
C PRO A 445 3.27 4.44 5.67
N SER A 446 3.24 3.31 4.97
CA SER A 446 2.23 2.96 3.95
C SER A 446 2.11 1.44 3.85
N GLY A 447 0.94 0.98 3.43
CA GLY A 447 0.71 -0.40 3.03
C GLY A 447 1.42 -0.73 1.72
N SER A 448 1.86 -1.99 1.60
CA SER A 448 2.45 -2.53 0.37
C SER A 448 1.49 -3.48 -0.34
N LEU A 449 1.31 -3.28 -1.65
CA LEU A 449 0.50 -4.13 -2.51
C LEU A 449 1.03 -5.57 -2.55
N SER A 450 2.32 -5.74 -2.79
CA SER A 450 2.96 -7.06 -2.89
C SER A 450 2.88 -7.83 -1.58
N ARG A 451 3.24 -7.19 -0.45
CA ARG A 451 3.23 -7.82 0.88
C ARG A 451 1.82 -8.15 1.36
N THR A 452 0.84 -7.27 1.11
CA THR A 452 -0.56 -7.53 1.49
C THR A 452 -1.17 -8.65 0.65
N SER A 453 -0.86 -8.72 -0.65
CA SER A 453 -1.28 -9.85 -1.49
C SER A 453 -0.63 -11.15 -1.05
N LEU A 454 0.67 -11.11 -0.73
CA LEU A 454 1.40 -12.26 -0.22
C LEU A 454 0.84 -12.74 1.12
N SER A 455 0.53 -11.83 2.04
CA SER A 455 -0.14 -12.13 3.30
C SER A 455 -1.45 -12.89 3.09
N ALA A 456 -2.26 -12.46 2.11
CA ALA A 456 -3.49 -13.14 1.74
C ALA A 456 -3.24 -14.53 1.11
N GLU A 457 -2.27 -14.63 0.20
CA GLU A 457 -1.88 -15.91 -0.41
C GLU A 457 -1.34 -16.92 0.62
N MET A 458 -0.65 -16.45 1.65
CA MET A 458 -0.16 -17.28 2.77
C MET A 458 -1.27 -17.75 3.71
N GLY A 459 -2.49 -17.21 3.57
CA GLY A 459 -3.66 -17.62 4.35
C GLY A 459 -3.73 -17.01 5.74
N VAL A 460 -3.05 -15.87 5.95
CA VAL A 460 -3.09 -15.11 7.20
C VAL A 460 -4.52 -14.86 7.64
N LYS A 461 -4.78 -15.00 8.93
CA LYS A 461 -6.12 -14.79 9.50
C LYS A 461 -6.21 -13.56 10.37
N THR A 462 -5.10 -13.13 10.97
CA THR A 462 -5.08 -12.00 11.89
C THR A 462 -3.85 -11.11 11.72
N GLN A 463 -3.88 -9.94 12.35
CA GLN A 463 -2.75 -9.01 12.42
C GLN A 463 -1.63 -9.47 13.37
N LEU A 464 -1.71 -10.68 13.93
CA LEU A 464 -0.59 -11.29 14.65
C LEU A 464 0.66 -11.40 13.76
N ASN A 465 0.48 -11.56 12.44
CA ASN A 465 1.58 -11.54 11.48
C ASN A 465 2.40 -10.22 11.51
N GLY A 466 1.77 -9.08 11.79
CA GLY A 466 2.38 -7.76 11.88
C GLY A 466 3.18 -7.58 13.16
N ILE A 467 2.69 -8.14 14.26
CA ILE A 467 3.44 -8.24 15.52
C ILE A 467 4.67 -9.12 15.32
N MET A 468 4.50 -10.31 14.72
CA MET A 468 5.63 -11.19 14.39
C MET A 468 6.63 -10.53 13.44
N THR A 469 6.13 -9.77 12.46
CA THR A 469 6.96 -8.99 11.53
C THR A 469 7.85 -8.01 12.29
N THR A 470 7.27 -7.28 13.24
CA THR A 470 7.97 -6.32 14.10
C THR A 470 9.06 -7.01 14.94
N CYS A 471 8.76 -8.15 15.55
CA CYS A 471 9.73 -8.89 16.36
C CYS A 471 10.96 -9.31 15.55
N VAL A 472 10.74 -9.88 14.35
CA VAL A 472 11.84 -10.32 13.47
C VAL A 472 12.69 -9.14 13.02
N ILE A 473 12.08 -8.01 12.67
CA ILE A 473 12.80 -6.79 12.28
C ILE A 473 13.60 -6.24 13.46
N GLY A 474 13.04 -6.25 14.67
CA GLY A 474 13.75 -5.89 15.89
C GLY A 474 15.02 -6.73 16.08
N THR A 475 14.94 -8.05 15.83
CA THR A 475 16.11 -8.94 15.88
C THR A 475 17.12 -8.66 14.77
N VAL A 476 16.69 -8.27 13.57
CA VAL A 476 17.60 -7.90 12.47
C VAL A 476 18.33 -6.58 12.73
N LEU A 477 17.72 -5.68 13.52
CA LEU A 477 18.30 -4.38 13.87
C LEU A 477 19.24 -4.41 15.07
N MET A 478 19.14 -5.43 15.92
CA MET A 478 20.08 -5.74 17.00
C MET A 478 21.34 -6.41 16.45
#